data_AF-A0A522L0Y1-F1
#
_entry.id   AF-A0A522L0Y1-F1
#
_cell.length_a   1.000
_cell.length_b   1.000
_cell.length_c   1.000
_cell.angle_alpha   90.00
_cell.angle_beta   90.00
_cell.angle_gamma   90.00
#
_symmetry.space_group_name_H-M   'P 1'
#
loop_
_entity.id
_entity.type
_entity.pdbx_description
1 polymer ?
#
loop_
_entity_poly.entity_id
_entity_poly.type
_entity_poly.pdbx_seq_one_letter_code
_entity_poly.pdbx_strand_id
1 'polypeptide(L)'
;MAAGAQQVRQSVNAGQEIKQSVTNVGASKTSAEVHADLALWKRAGLDKFWRGRGVPDTFRPEYKAAYAEYVRLRWGPEYQNEVQRQSAK
;
A
#
# COMPACT_ATOMS: atom_id res chain seq x y z
N MET A 1 -39.09 31.14 37.34
CA MET A 1 -38.77 31.62 35.97
C MET A 1 -37.34 31.17 35.66
N ALA A 2 -37.21 30.10 34.85
CA ALA A 2 -36.50 30.06 33.55
C ALA A 2 -34.95 29.96 33.70
N ALA A 3 -34.32 28.79 33.54
CA ALA A 3 -33.98 28.05 32.30
C ALA A 3 -32.59 28.42 31.75
N GLY A 4 -31.73 27.41 31.54
CA GLY A 4 -30.47 27.55 30.80
C GLY A 4 -29.47 26.41 31.02
N ALA A 5 -29.62 25.31 30.29
CA ALA A 5 -28.70 24.19 30.19
C ALA A 5 -27.58 24.43 29.14
N GLN A 6 -26.62 23.49 29.08
CA GLN A 6 -25.59 23.28 28.04
C GLN A 6 -24.38 24.26 28.11
N GLN A 7 -23.10 23.85 28.02
CA GLN A 7 -22.57 22.82 27.13
C GLN A 7 -21.16 22.34 27.55
N VAL A 8 -21.07 21.03 27.76
CA VAL A 8 -19.85 20.20 27.69
C VAL A 8 -19.22 20.33 26.29
N ARG A 9 -17.88 20.34 26.21
CA ARG A 9 -17.01 19.64 25.24
C ARG A 9 -15.83 20.50 24.82
N GLN A 10 -14.63 20.12 25.26
CA GLN A 10 -13.39 20.19 24.47
C GLN A 10 -12.29 19.43 25.21
N SER A 11 -12.46 18.12 25.32
CA SER A 11 -11.44 17.20 25.82
C SER A 11 -11.46 15.91 25.00
N VAL A 12 -11.42 16.04 23.67
CA VAL A 12 -11.42 14.89 22.75
C VAL A 12 -10.31 14.91 21.69
N ASN A 13 -9.45 15.94 21.65
CA ASN A 13 -8.43 16.07 20.59
C ASN A 13 -7.00 15.67 20.98
N ALA A 14 -6.78 14.99 22.11
CA ALA A 14 -5.46 14.41 22.42
C ALA A 14 -5.39 12.88 22.15
N GLY A 15 -6.53 12.23 21.93
CA GLY A 15 -6.61 10.78 21.70
C GLY A 15 -6.70 10.37 20.23
N GLN A 16 -6.91 11.32 19.31
CA GLN A 16 -7.11 11.03 17.89
C GLN A 16 -5.85 11.18 17.03
N GLU A 17 -4.87 11.99 17.43
CA GLU A 17 -3.61 12.14 16.66
C GLU A 17 -2.66 10.96 16.84
N ILE A 18 -2.69 10.24 17.96
CA ILE A 18 -1.74 9.13 18.20
C ILE A 18 -2.14 7.86 17.44
N LYS A 19 -3.40 7.71 17.01
CA LYS A 19 -3.80 6.53 16.21
C LYS A 19 -3.33 6.59 14.76
N GLN A 20 -2.97 7.76 14.24
CA GLN A 20 -2.52 7.90 12.85
C GLN A 20 -1.01 7.69 12.69
N SER A 21 -0.23 7.85 13.77
CA SER A 21 1.23 7.73 13.73
C SER A 21 1.76 6.33 14.07
N VAL A 22 0.96 5.46 14.71
CA VAL A 22 1.37 4.09 15.11
C VAL A 22 1.04 3.01 14.06
N THR A 23 0.43 3.36 12.92
CA THR A 23 0.14 2.42 11.82
C THR A 23 1.23 2.38 10.74
N ASN A 24 2.37 3.05 10.93
CA ASN A 24 3.38 3.18 9.85
C ASN A 24 4.56 2.20 9.91
N VAL A 25 4.62 1.28 10.89
CA VAL A 25 5.65 0.23 10.97
C VAL A 25 4.96 -1.11 11.20
N GLY A 26 4.42 -1.68 10.12
CA GLY A 26 3.78 -3.01 10.13
C GLY A 26 2.25 -3.02 10.08
N ALA A 27 1.60 -1.98 9.52
CA ALA A 27 0.21 -2.14 9.10
C ALA A 27 0.12 -3.29 8.09
N SER A 28 -0.73 -4.28 8.39
CA SER A 28 -1.12 -5.31 7.44
C SER A 28 -1.55 -4.62 6.15
N LYS A 29 -0.88 -4.94 5.04
CA LYS A 29 -1.20 -4.34 3.74
C LYS A 29 -2.69 -4.52 3.47
N THR A 30 -3.33 -3.43 3.06
CA THR A 30 -4.71 -3.50 2.60
C THR A 30 -4.79 -4.34 1.31
N SER A 31 -5.94 -4.95 1.02
CA SER A 31 -6.12 -5.71 -0.22
C SER A 31 -5.78 -4.87 -1.46
N ALA A 32 -6.12 -3.57 -1.44
CA ALA A 32 -5.78 -2.63 -2.50
C ALA A 32 -4.26 -2.52 -2.73
N GLU A 33 -3.46 -2.45 -1.67
CA GLU A 33 -2.00 -2.43 -1.77
C GLU A 33 -1.41 -3.73 -2.31
N VAL A 34 -1.98 -4.88 -1.92
CA VAL A 34 -1.55 -6.17 -2.46
C VAL A 34 -1.86 -6.26 -3.96
N HIS A 35 -3.05 -5.85 -4.38
CA HIS A 35 -3.43 -5.80 -5.79
C HIS A 35 -2.57 -4.81 -6.58
N ALA A 36 -2.21 -3.68 -5.98
CA ALA A 36 -1.33 -2.70 -6.61
C ALA A 36 0.08 -3.22 -6.81
N ASP A 37 0.65 -3.84 -5.77
CA ASP A 37 1.96 -4.50 -5.83
C ASP A 37 1.96 -5.58 -6.92
N LEU A 38 0.91 -6.41 -6.99
CA LEU A 38 0.74 -7.44 -8.01
C LEU A 38 0.63 -6.87 -9.43
N ALA A 39 -0.07 -5.75 -9.61
CA ALA A 39 -0.19 -5.09 -10.90
C ALA A 39 1.16 -4.56 -11.39
N LEU A 40 1.94 -3.92 -10.50
CA LEU A 40 3.29 -3.45 -10.82
C LEU A 40 4.25 -4.62 -11.10
N TRP A 41 4.15 -5.70 -10.33
CA TRP A 41 4.93 -6.91 -10.50
C TRP A 41 4.70 -7.55 -11.89
N LYS A 42 3.44 -7.61 -12.34
CA LYS A 42 3.09 -8.04 -13.72
C LYS A 42 3.60 -7.04 -14.77
N ARG A 43 3.46 -5.73 -14.52
CA ARG A 43 3.92 -4.68 -15.45
C ARG A 43 5.42 -4.73 -15.68
N ALA A 44 6.20 -5.04 -14.65
CA ALA A 44 7.65 -5.22 -14.74
C ALA A 44 8.05 -6.53 -15.45
N GLY A 45 7.09 -7.39 -15.78
CA GLY A 45 7.33 -8.66 -16.48
C GLY A 45 7.84 -9.79 -15.58
N LEU A 46 7.81 -9.60 -14.25
CA LEU A 46 8.22 -10.64 -13.30
C LEU A 46 7.27 -11.85 -13.32
N ASP A 47 6.03 -11.68 -13.80
CA ASP A 47 5.06 -12.77 -13.92
C ASP A 47 5.50 -13.87 -14.88
N LYS A 48 6.29 -13.53 -15.90
CA LYS A 48 6.77 -14.47 -16.92
C LYS A 48 7.67 -15.55 -16.33
N PHE A 49 8.44 -15.21 -15.29
CA PHE A 49 9.32 -16.17 -14.61
C PHE A 49 8.53 -17.16 -13.74
N TRP A 50 7.25 -16.88 -13.46
CA TRP A 50 6.34 -17.69 -12.64
C TRP A 50 5.27 -18.47 -13.39
N ARG A 51 5.31 -18.50 -14.73
CA ARG A 51 4.32 -19.22 -15.54
C ARG A 51 4.55 -20.75 -15.65
N GLY A 52 5.58 -21.30 -15.00
CA GLY A 52 5.96 -22.73 -15.07
C GLY A 52 5.86 -23.47 -13.72
N ARG A 53 6.11 -24.78 -13.75
CA ARG A 53 6.17 -25.64 -12.53
C ARG A 53 7.48 -25.52 -11.74
N GLY A 54 8.31 -24.51 -12.01
CA GLY A 54 9.64 -24.35 -11.42
C GLY A 54 9.82 -23.03 -10.67
N VAL A 55 10.69 -23.04 -9.66
CA VAL A 55 11.26 -21.85 -9.00
C VAL A 55 11.95 -20.98 -10.06
N PRO A 56 11.85 -19.64 -10.06
CA PRO A 56 12.39 -18.84 -11.13
C PRO A 56 13.90 -18.80 -10.90
N ASP A 57 14.66 -18.69 -11.97
CA ASP A 57 16.08 -18.44 -11.79
C ASP A 57 16.27 -16.95 -11.48
N THR A 58 16.32 -16.61 -10.20
CA THR A 58 16.47 -15.23 -9.70
C THR A 58 17.86 -14.66 -9.97
N PHE A 59 18.82 -15.49 -10.39
CA PHE A 59 20.17 -15.05 -10.72
C PHE A 59 20.30 -14.56 -12.16
N ARG A 60 19.31 -14.87 -13.02
CA ARG A 60 19.29 -14.44 -14.42
C ARG A 60 19.32 -12.93 -14.58
N PRO A 61 20.09 -12.41 -15.55
CA PRO A 61 20.14 -10.98 -15.82
C PRO A 61 18.76 -10.41 -16.17
N GLU A 62 17.91 -11.18 -16.87
CA GLU A 62 16.56 -10.77 -17.23
C GLU A 62 15.66 -10.61 -15.99
N TYR A 63 15.80 -11.51 -15.01
CA TYR A 63 15.07 -11.42 -13.74
C TYR A 63 15.52 -10.18 -12.96
N LYS A 64 16.83 -9.94 -12.87
CA LYS A 64 17.39 -8.77 -12.18
C LYS A 64 16.93 -7.45 -12.83
N ALA A 65 16.90 -7.39 -14.16
CA ALA A 65 16.40 -6.23 -14.90
C ALA A 65 14.91 -5.99 -14.64
N ALA A 66 14.08 -7.03 -14.73
CA ALA A 66 12.65 -6.94 -14.40
C ALA A 66 12.42 -6.54 -12.94
N TYR A 67 13.22 -7.06 -12.01
CA TYR A 67 13.14 -6.73 -10.60
C TYR A 67 13.54 -5.27 -10.32
N ALA A 68 14.59 -4.77 -10.96
CA ALA A 68 14.97 -3.36 -10.86
C ALA A 68 13.85 -2.43 -11.32
N GLU A 69 13.16 -2.75 -12.42
CA GLU A 69 12.00 -2.00 -12.88
C GLU A 69 10.83 -2.07 -11.89
N TYR A 70 10.54 -3.25 -11.33
CA TYR A 70 9.52 -3.39 -10.28
C TYR A 70 9.84 -2.51 -9.06
N VAL A 71 11.08 -2.51 -8.60
CA VAL A 71 11.52 -1.64 -7.49
C VAL A 71 11.35 -0.18 -7.87
N ARG A 72 11.75 0.24 -9.07
CA ARG A 72 11.57 1.63 -9.53
C ARG A 72 10.10 2.06 -9.51
N LEU A 73 9.21 1.20 -10.02
CA LEU A 73 7.77 1.46 -10.06
C LEU A 73 7.14 1.50 -8.65
N ARG A 74 7.59 0.60 -7.77
CA ARG A 74 7.05 0.47 -6.40
C ARG A 74 7.40 1.67 -5.52
N TRP A 75 8.56 2.26 -5.75
CA TRP A 75 9.03 3.44 -5.02
C TRP A 75 8.64 4.76 -5.71
N GLY A 76 8.09 4.68 -6.92
CA GLY A 76 7.60 5.82 -7.67
C GLY A 76 6.13 6.17 -7.37
N PRO A 77 5.63 7.28 -7.95
CA PRO A 77 4.22 7.66 -7.86
C PRO A 77 3.28 6.63 -8.47
N GLU A 78 3.79 5.74 -9.32
CA GLU A 78 3.03 4.65 -9.95
C GLU A 78 2.37 3.73 -8.92
N TYR A 79 3.04 3.45 -7.79
CA TYR A 79 2.46 2.63 -6.72
C TYR A 79 1.26 3.31 -6.08
N GLN A 80 1.36 4.59 -5.73
CA GLN A 80 0.27 5.32 -5.08
C GLN A 80 -0.95 5.44 -6.00
N ASN A 81 -0.73 5.72 -7.29
CA ASN A 81 -1.81 5.77 -8.28
C ASN A 81 -2.50 4.41 -8.43
N GLU A 82 -1.72 3.33 -8.40
CA GLU A 82 -2.26 1.98 -8.48
C GLU A 82 -3.04 1.60 -7.21
N VAL A 83 -2.54 1.93 -6.02
CA VAL A 83 -3.25 1.73 -4.74
C VAL A 83 -4.59 2.45 -4.76
N GLN A 84 -4.61 3.73 -5.17
CA GLN A 84 -5.85 4.50 -5.29
C GLN A 84 -6.84 3.83 -6.24
N ARG A 85 -6.39 3.39 -7.41
CA ARG A 85 -7.23 2.68 -8.39
C ARG A 85 -7.82 1.39 -7.82
N GLN A 86 -7.04 0.62 -7.06
CA GLN A 86 -7.51 -0.64 -6.46
C GLN A 86 -8.43 -0.41 -5.25
N SER A 87 -8.33 0.74 -4.57
CA SER A 87 -9.21 1.12 -3.46
C SER A 87 -10.58 1.64 -3.89
N ALA A 88 -10.68 2.16 -5.13
CA ALA A 88 -11.92 2.70 -5.70
C ALA A 88 -12.79 1.64 -6.39
N LYS A 89 -12.40 0.36 -6.31
CA LYS A 89 -13.03 -0.76 -7.00
C LYS A 89 -13.77 -1.65 -6.01
#